data_AF-A0A540K4N2-F1
#
_entry.id   AF-A0A540K4N2-F1
#
_cell.length_a   1.000
_cell.length_b   1.000
_cell.length_c   1.000
_cell.angle_alpha   90.00
_cell.angle_beta   90.00
_cell.angle_gamma   90.00
#
_symmetry.space_group_name_H-M   'P 1'
#
loop_
_entity.id
_entity.type
_entity.pdbx_description
1 polymer ?
#
loop_
_entity_poly.entity_id
_entity_poly.type
_entity_poly.pdbx_seq_one_letter_code
_entity_poly.pdbx_strand_id
1 'polypeptide(L)'
;MNFSLLAQFVMVLLKGSVPISFGKSTTIPAAYGELVAMGGITTAVKRLLIATLGTIFESKLSIPKTRFFLKVVDVSTATGSKL
;
A
#
# COMPACT_ATOMS: atom_id res chain seq x y z
N MET A 1 -21.56 -13.69 -16.61
CA MET A 1 -20.53 -12.64 -16.77
C MET A 1 -19.19 -13.34 -16.92
N ASN A 2 -18.54 -13.16 -18.07
CA ASN A 2 -17.41 -13.94 -18.54
C ASN A 2 -16.12 -13.45 -17.85
N PHE A 3 -15.53 -14.23 -16.94
CA PHE A 3 -14.26 -13.89 -16.30
C PHE A 3 -13.12 -14.44 -17.17
N SER A 4 -12.42 -13.54 -17.89
CA SER A 4 -11.22 -13.91 -18.64
C SER A 4 -10.10 -14.36 -17.69
N LEU A 5 -9.47 -15.49 -18.00
CA LEU A 5 -8.33 -16.15 -17.33
C LEU A 5 -7.00 -15.34 -17.37
N LEU A 6 -7.04 -14.02 -17.20
CA LEU A 6 -5.84 -13.25 -16.88
C LEU A 6 -5.64 -13.37 -15.36
N ALA A 7 -4.60 -14.10 -14.96
CA ALA A 7 -4.24 -14.23 -13.56
C ALA A 7 -4.06 -12.84 -12.92
N GLN A 8 -5.00 -12.46 -12.06
CA GLN A 8 -4.91 -11.22 -11.29
C GLN A 8 -3.93 -11.47 -10.13
N PHE A 9 -2.65 -11.18 -10.35
CA PHE A 9 -1.58 -11.35 -9.34
C PHE A 9 -1.58 -10.24 -8.27
N VAL A 10 -2.76 -9.77 -7.86
CA VAL A 10 -2.92 -8.72 -6.86
C VAL A 10 -3.66 -9.27 -5.66
N MET A 11 -3.00 -9.26 -4.51
CA MET A 11 -3.61 -9.59 -3.23
C MET A 11 -3.76 -8.30 -2.41
N VAL A 12 -4.93 -8.12 -1.81
CA VAL A 12 -5.21 -7.00 -0.90
C VAL A 12 -5.61 -7.57 0.45
N LEU A 13 -4.89 -7.18 1.50
CA LEU A 13 -5.22 -7.52 2.88
C LEU A 13 -5.60 -6.23 3.62
N LEU A 14 -6.80 -6.19 4.19
CA LEU A 14 -7.28 -5.07 5.01
C LEU A 14 -7.53 -5.55 6.43
N LYS A 15 -6.81 -4.96 7.38
CA LYS A 15 -7.00 -5.22 8.81
C LYS A 15 -7.48 -3.95 9.51
N GLY A 16 -8.76 -3.95 9.89
CA GLY A 16 -9.37 -2.88 10.70
C GLY A 16 -9.11 -3.07 12.19
N SER A 17 -9.50 -2.06 12.98
CA SER A 17 -9.52 -2.11 14.46
C SER A 17 -8.16 -2.41 15.10
N VAL A 18 -7.07 -2.01 14.45
CA VAL A 18 -5.73 -2.07 15.02
C VAL A 18 -5.46 -0.77 15.77
N PRO A 19 -5.07 -0.81 17.05
CA PRO A 19 -4.62 0.38 17.76
C PRO A 19 -3.36 0.95 17.09
N ILE A 20 -3.47 2.14 16.51
CA ILE A 20 -2.36 2.84 15.85
C ILE A 20 -2.17 4.20 16.52
N SER A 21 -0.96 4.46 17.03
CA SER A 21 -0.53 5.78 17.46
C SER A 21 0.33 6.39 16.36
N PHE A 22 -0.10 7.53 15.82
CA PHE A 22 0.66 8.26 14.80
C PHE A 22 0.88 9.68 15.31
N GLY A 23 2.15 10.08 15.44
CA GLY A 23 2.51 11.39 16.00
C GLY A 23 2.00 11.63 17.43
N LYS A 24 1.99 10.59 18.30
CA LYS A 24 1.49 10.62 19.69
C LYS A 24 -0.03 10.73 19.85
N SER A 25 -0.80 10.70 18.76
CA SER A 25 -2.26 10.73 18.79
C SER A 25 -2.83 9.38 18.35
N THR A 26 -3.73 8.83 19.17
CA THR A 26 -4.49 7.58 18.91
C THR A 26 -5.96 7.84 18.58
N THR A 27 -6.42 9.09 18.71
CA THR A 27 -7.83 9.47 18.55
C THR A 27 -8.23 9.78 17.10
N ILE A 28 -7.25 10.08 16.24
CA ILE A 28 -7.47 10.38 14.83
C ILE A 28 -7.13 9.14 14.00
N PRO A 29 -8.00 8.72 13.06
CA PRO A 29 -7.75 7.56 12.21
C PRO A 29 -6.40 7.61 11.51
N ALA A 30 -5.71 6.48 11.48
CA ALA A 30 -4.43 6.31 10.82
C ALA A 30 -4.33 4.93 10.17
N ALA A 31 -3.51 4.81 9.13
CA ALA A 31 -3.27 3.55 8.43
C ALA A 31 -1.77 3.27 8.27
N TYR A 32 -1.43 1.99 8.34
CA TYR A 32 -0.14 1.47 7.91
C TYR A 32 -0.38 0.44 6.81
N GLY A 33 0.39 0.53 5.73
CA GLY A 33 0.33 -0.42 4.63
C GLY A 33 1.71 -0.91 4.23
N GLU A 34 1.75 -2.13 3.70
CA GLU A 34 2.91 -2.70 3.02
C GLU A 34 2.52 -3.06 1.59
N LEU A 35 3.30 -2.62 0.61
CA LEU A 35 3.18 -3.06 -0.77
C LEU A 35 4.45 -3.82 -1.15
N VAL A 36 4.27 -5.06 -1.57
CA VAL A 36 5.33 -5.91 -2.10
C VAL A 36 5.04 -6.13 -3.58
N ALA A 37 5.99 -5.78 -4.43
CA ALA A 37 5.91 -5.97 -5.87
C ALA A 37 7.17 -6.66 -6.38
N MET A 38 7.07 -7.37 -7.50
CA MET A 38 8.23 -7.96 -8.19
C MET A 38 8.62 -7.07 -9.37
N GLY A 39 9.46 -6.07 -9.11
CA GLY A 39 9.85 -5.08 -10.11
C GLY A 39 8.78 -4.01 -10.35
N GLY A 40 9.15 -3.01 -11.14
CA GLY A 40 8.23 -2.00 -11.68
C GLY A 40 7.94 -0.82 -10.74
N ILE A 41 8.53 -0.76 -9.54
CA ILE A 41 8.30 0.36 -8.62
C ILE A 41 9.35 1.45 -8.81
N THR A 42 9.16 2.25 -9.86
CA THR A 42 9.93 3.48 -10.07
C THR A 42 9.52 4.58 -9.09
N THR A 43 10.33 5.64 -8.97
CA THR A 43 9.99 6.81 -8.13
C THR A 43 8.66 7.46 -8.55
N ALA A 44 8.38 7.54 -9.86
CA ALA A 44 7.14 8.10 -10.38
C ALA A 44 5.93 7.21 -10.01
N VAL A 45 6.05 5.90 -10.23
CA VAL A 45 5.02 4.91 -9.87
C VAL A 45 4.75 4.94 -8.37
N LYS A 46 5.80 4.99 -7.54
CA LYS A 46 5.66 5.07 -6.08
C LYS A 46 4.90 6.31 -5.63
N ARG A 47 5.19 7.48 -6.21
CA ARG A 47 4.48 8.73 -5.87
C ARG A 47 3.00 8.67 -6.26
N LEU A 48 2.71 8.16 -7.46
CA LEU A 48 1.33 8.01 -7.93
C LEU A 48 0.56 7.02 -7.04
N LEU A 49 1.16 5.88 -6.72
CA LEU A 49 0.59 4.87 -5.84
C LEU A 49 0.23 5.45 -4.46
N ILE A 50 1.14 6.17 -3.83
CA ILE A 50 0.91 6.81 -2.52
C ILE A 50 -0.24 7.84 -2.63
N ALA A 51 -0.26 8.67 -3.67
CA ALA A 51 -1.30 9.68 -3.86
C ALA A 51 -2.69 9.05 -4.08
N THR A 52 -2.75 7.98 -4.88
CA THR A 52 -3.99 7.23 -5.14
C THR A 52 -4.49 6.56 -3.87
N LEU A 53 -3.62 5.87 -3.12
CA LEU A 53 -3.99 5.22 -1.86
C LEU A 53 -4.45 6.24 -0.82
N GLY A 54 -3.77 7.38 -0.68
CA GLY A 54 -4.21 8.45 0.21
C GLY A 54 -5.62 8.94 -0.12
N THR A 55 -5.95 9.07 -1.40
CA THR A 55 -7.28 9.49 -1.86
C THR A 55 -8.35 8.42 -1.57
N ILE A 56 -8.01 7.14 -1.73
CA ILE A 56 -8.89 6.02 -1.37
C ILE A 56 -9.13 5.99 0.14
N PHE A 57 -8.08 6.12 0.95
CA PHE A 57 -8.18 6.09 2.41
C PHE A 57 -8.99 7.26 2.97
N GLU A 58 -8.83 8.46 2.40
CA GLU A 58 -9.63 9.61 2.78
C GLU A 58 -11.11 9.43 2.41
N SER A 59 -11.40 9.03 1.16
CA SER A 59 -12.77 8.94 0.65
C SER A 59 -13.57 7.73 1.13
N LYS A 60 -12.89 6.62 1.47
CA LYS A 60 -13.54 5.34 1.82
C LYS A 60 -13.40 4.97 3.28
N LEU A 61 -12.32 5.39 3.95
CA LEU A 61 -12.01 4.98 5.32
C LEU A 61 -11.93 6.16 6.30
N SER A 62 -12.16 7.40 5.83
CA SER A 62 -12.06 8.62 6.63
C SER A 62 -10.69 8.80 7.30
N ILE A 63 -9.62 8.32 6.66
CA ILE A 63 -8.25 8.46 7.13
C ILE A 63 -7.59 9.63 6.38
N PRO A 64 -7.13 10.68 7.07
CA PRO A 64 -6.46 11.81 6.42
C PRO A 64 -5.21 11.38 5.65
N LYS A 65 -4.95 11.99 4.49
CA LYS A 65 -3.74 11.69 3.66
C LYS A 65 -2.42 11.89 4.40
N THR A 66 -2.42 12.73 5.44
CA THR A 66 -1.24 13.02 6.27
C THR A 66 -1.02 11.97 7.38
N ARG A 67 -1.95 11.04 7.56
CA ARG A 67 -1.96 10.05 8.65
C ARG A 67 -1.91 8.61 8.15
N PHE A 68 -1.24 8.37 7.04
CA PHE A 68 -0.87 7.03 6.64
C PHE A 68 0.60 6.94 6.24
N PHE A 69 1.16 5.76 6.42
CA PHE A 69 2.49 5.41 5.94
C PHE A 69 2.41 4.15 5.10
N LEU A 70 3.16 4.12 4.00
CA LEU A 70 3.25 2.97 3.10
C LEU A 70 4.70 2.52 2.98
N LYS A 71 5.00 1.33 3.46
CA LYS A 71 6.27 0.65 3.19
C LYS A 71 6.16 -0.02 1.82
N VAL A 72 7.11 0.28 0.94
CA VAL A 72 7.13 -0.27 -0.42
C VAL A 72 8.38 -1.11 -0.57
N VAL A 73 8.20 -2.40 -0.85
CA VAL A 73 9.25 -3.38 -1.10
C VAL A 73 9.18 -3.77 -2.56
N ASP A 74 10.23 -3.43 -3.30
CA ASP A 74 10.40 -3.86 -4.68
C ASP A 74 11.38 -5.03 -4.71
N VAL A 75 10.85 -6.23 -4.94
CA VAL A 75 11.62 -7.46 -5.11
C VAL A 75 12.00 -7.57 -6.58
N SER A 76 13.02 -6.81 -6.98
CA SER A 76 13.66 -7.06 -8.27
C SER A 76 14.42 -8.39 -8.16
N THR A 77 14.09 -9.36 -9.03
CA THR A 77 14.94 -10.54 -9.22
C THR A 77 16.24 -10.06 -9.86
N ALA A 78 17.18 -9.58 -9.04
CA ALA A 78 18.53 -9.39 -9.50
C ALA A 78 19.07 -10.77 -9.88
N THR A 79 19.32 -10.97 -11.17
CA THR A 79 20.57 -11.58 -11.62
C THR A 79 21.69 -11.12 -10.68
N GLY A 80 22.00 -11.92 -9.65
CA GLY A 80 23.09 -11.61 -8.70
C GLY A 80 22.81 -11.72 -7.20
N SER A 81 21.61 -12.09 -6.72
CA SER A 81 21.47 -12.45 -5.30
C SER A 81 21.81 -13.93 -5.10
N LYS A 82 23.09 -14.25 -4.84
CA LYS A 82 23.47 -15.54 -4.25
C LYS A 82 22.83 -15.63 -2.87
N LEU A 83 21.90 -16.57 -2.73
CA LEU A 83 21.62 -17.24 -1.46
C LEU A 83 22.91 -17.93 -0.98
#